data_AF-A0A2T0T4C8-F1
#
_entry.id   AF-A0A2T0T4C8-F1
#
_cell.length_a   1.000
_cell.length_b   1.000
_cell.length_c   1.000
_cell.angle_alpha   90.00
_cell.angle_beta   90.00
_cell.angle_gamma   90.00
#
_symmetry.space_group_name_H-M   'P 1'
#
loop_
_entity.id
_entity.type
_entity.pdbx_description
1 polymer ?
#
loop_
_entity_poly.entity_id
_entity_poly.type
_entity_poly.pdbx_seq_one_letter_code
_entity_poly.pdbx_strand_id
1 'polypeptide(L)'
;MTNQQQAAGLPRNQLLIGDVRSRLKELPDDSVDCIVTSPPYFALRDYGHKDQLGLEPSVEGWVRDILAVASDLKRVLKPTGALWLNLGDSYAHHPREGAPKKSLLLGPSRVALGMVADGWLLRNHVVWAKTNPMPSNVTDRLSNTHETIYFFTKERRYFFDLGAIRQPHKSSPTTSGKRRGRDGVYPPRTALPQRAERTGDVNGGLARLKASGAIGHPLGKNPGDVWSLGTAALHADHFAPFPTSLVERALLSTCPERVCVFCGRGWQRAQQRIDGRLLRVGSLQRDCTCSPIWQPGVVLDPFMGSGTTAITAETQGRDWVGIELNPDYAALAEQRLAKWRDATKS
;
A
#
# COMPACT_ATOMS: atom_id res chain seq x y z
N MET A 1 31.42 27.06 -20.81
CA MET A 1 31.54 26.83 -19.35
C MET A 1 30.41 25.90 -18.95
N THR A 2 30.71 24.61 -18.88
CA THR A 2 29.75 23.51 -18.65
C THR A 2 29.43 23.42 -17.18
N ASN A 3 28.28 23.96 -16.77
CA ASN A 3 27.75 23.73 -15.43
C ASN A 3 27.04 22.37 -15.41
N GLN A 4 27.82 21.30 -15.27
CA GLN A 4 27.28 19.99 -14.91
C GLN A 4 26.80 20.07 -13.45
N GLN A 5 25.54 20.42 -13.25
CA GLN A 5 24.83 20.05 -12.03
C GLN A 5 24.89 18.52 -11.94
N GLN A 6 25.74 18.00 -11.04
CA GLN A 6 25.62 16.64 -10.59
C GLN A 6 24.18 16.47 -10.08
N ALA A 7 23.38 15.63 -10.73
CA ALA A 7 22.05 15.30 -10.24
C ALA A 7 22.21 14.75 -8.82
N ALA A 8 21.70 15.46 -7.82
CA ALA A 8 21.75 15.02 -6.45
C ALA A 8 21.06 13.65 -6.33
N GLY A 9 21.69 12.71 -5.64
CA GLY A 9 21.10 11.39 -5.39
C GLY A 9 19.82 11.50 -4.55
N LEU A 10 19.01 10.43 -4.54
CA LEU A 10 17.79 10.37 -3.72
C LEU A 10 18.13 10.62 -2.23
N PRO A 11 17.45 11.55 -1.53
CA PRO A 11 17.72 11.91 -0.15
C PRO A 11 17.19 10.84 0.82
N ARG A 12 17.83 9.66 0.82
CA ARG A 12 17.44 8.51 1.65
C ARG A 12 17.49 8.85 3.15
N ASN A 13 16.47 8.40 3.86
CA ASN A 13 16.24 8.57 5.30
C ASN A 13 16.13 10.04 5.72
N GLN A 14 15.54 10.87 4.86
CA GLN A 14 15.33 12.30 5.10
C GLN A 14 13.86 12.70 4.95
N LEU A 15 13.48 13.71 5.73
CA LEU A 15 12.20 14.39 5.65
C LEU A 15 12.40 15.74 4.94
N LEU A 16 11.67 15.94 3.85
CA LEU A 16 11.71 17.15 3.05
C LEU A 16 10.53 18.06 3.43
N ILE A 17 10.83 19.25 3.95
CA ILE A 17 9.79 20.22 4.33
C ILE A 17 9.34 21.02 3.10
N GLY A 18 8.06 21.02 2.76
CA GLY A 18 7.48 21.85 1.71
C GLY A 18 6.32 21.19 0.96
N ASP A 19 5.77 21.92 -0.02
CA ASP A 19 4.66 21.41 -0.84
C ASP A 19 5.11 20.20 -1.69
N VAL A 20 4.34 19.13 -1.61
CA VAL A 20 4.51 17.88 -2.37
C VAL A 20 4.67 18.11 -3.87
N ARG A 21 3.91 19.03 -4.47
CA ARG A 21 3.92 19.38 -5.90
C ARG A 21 5.25 20.01 -6.32
N SER A 22 5.99 20.58 -5.37
CA SER A 22 7.32 21.15 -5.58
C SER A 22 8.40 20.13 -5.26
N ARG A 23 8.32 19.50 -4.07
CA ARG A 23 9.33 18.55 -3.59
C ARG A 23 9.45 17.29 -4.44
N LEU A 24 8.35 16.78 -5.00
CA LEU A 24 8.43 15.62 -5.89
C LEU A 24 9.28 15.91 -7.14
N LYS A 25 9.28 17.14 -7.66
CA LYS A 25 10.06 17.53 -8.86
C LYS A 25 11.57 17.50 -8.62
N GLU A 26 11.99 17.59 -7.37
CA GLU A 26 13.39 17.49 -6.96
C GLU A 26 13.86 16.03 -6.90
N LEU A 27 12.94 15.07 -6.81
CA LEU A 27 13.28 13.65 -6.73
C LEU A 27 13.56 13.09 -8.14
N PRO A 28 14.60 12.23 -8.31
CA PRO A 28 14.90 11.62 -9.60
C PRO A 28 13.79 10.67 -10.06
N ASP A 29 13.69 10.49 -11.38
CA ASP A 29 12.83 9.49 -12.00
C ASP A 29 13.23 8.07 -11.58
N ASP A 30 12.25 7.16 -11.53
CA ASP A 30 12.46 5.74 -11.24
C ASP A 30 13.39 5.46 -10.04
N SER A 31 13.25 6.26 -8.98
CA SER A 31 14.15 6.30 -7.83
C SER A 31 13.61 5.56 -6.61
N VAL A 32 12.28 5.42 -6.49
CA VAL A 32 11.63 4.78 -5.34
C VAL A 32 11.03 3.41 -5.64
N ASP A 33 11.09 2.48 -4.67
CA ASP A 33 10.62 1.10 -4.85
C ASP A 33 9.15 0.92 -4.45
N CYS A 34 8.69 1.69 -3.47
CA CYS A 34 7.35 1.61 -2.93
C CYS A 34 6.87 3.01 -2.52
N ILE A 35 5.58 3.28 -2.66
CA ILE A 35 4.94 4.46 -2.08
C ILE A 35 3.82 3.97 -1.17
N VAL A 36 3.78 4.43 0.07
CA VAL A 36 2.70 4.17 1.01
C VAL A 36 2.30 5.49 1.61
N THR A 37 1.05 5.92 1.39
CA THR A 37 0.67 7.27 1.76
C THR A 37 -0.83 7.45 1.93
N SER A 38 -1.19 8.54 2.61
CA SER A 38 -2.56 9.04 2.74
C SER A 38 -2.57 10.56 2.55
N PRO A 39 -3.01 11.09 1.40
CA PRO A 39 -3.15 12.53 1.23
C PRO A 39 -4.23 13.10 2.15
N PRO A 40 -4.27 14.42 2.37
CA PRO A 40 -5.42 15.10 2.94
C PRO A 40 -6.73 14.71 2.20
N TYR A 41 -7.70 14.22 2.94
CA TYR A 41 -8.99 13.81 2.40
C TYR A 41 -9.92 15.02 2.22
N PHE A 42 -10.70 15.01 1.15
CA PHE A 42 -11.61 16.11 0.83
C PHE A 42 -12.60 16.44 1.94
N ALA A 43 -12.63 17.70 2.35
CA ALA A 43 -13.57 18.29 3.30
C ALA A 43 -13.65 17.59 4.67
N LEU A 44 -12.57 16.91 5.09
CA LEU A 44 -12.52 16.24 6.39
C LEU A 44 -11.72 16.99 7.45
N ARG A 45 -10.61 17.63 7.06
CA ARG A 45 -9.71 18.30 8.01
C ARG A 45 -9.08 19.55 7.42
N ASP A 46 -8.91 20.55 8.26
CA ASP A 46 -8.06 21.71 8.03
C ASP A 46 -6.77 21.52 8.84
N TYR A 47 -5.62 21.53 8.18
CA TYR A 47 -4.29 21.41 8.78
C TYR A 47 -3.63 22.78 9.02
N GLY A 48 -4.36 23.87 8.84
CA GLY A 48 -3.90 25.23 9.15
C GLY A 48 -2.88 25.78 8.15
N HIS A 49 -2.72 25.17 6.99
CA HIS A 49 -1.77 25.61 5.97
C HIS A 49 -2.49 26.04 4.69
N LYS A 50 -2.21 27.25 4.20
CA LYS A 50 -2.90 27.85 3.03
C LYS A 50 -2.80 27.02 1.75
N ASP A 51 -1.68 26.31 1.58
CA ASP A 51 -1.38 25.50 0.38
C ASP A 51 -1.80 24.03 0.53
N GLN A 52 -2.50 23.66 1.60
CA GLN A 52 -2.91 22.28 1.84
C GLN A 52 -3.90 21.77 0.79
N LEU A 53 -3.84 20.46 0.56
CA LEU A 53 -4.87 19.74 -0.18
C LEU A 53 -6.06 19.42 0.71
N GLY A 54 -7.20 19.12 0.11
CA GLY A 54 -8.40 18.63 0.80
C GLY A 54 -9.43 19.70 1.14
N LEU A 55 -9.13 20.99 0.93
CA LEU A 55 -10.08 22.10 1.10
C LEU A 55 -10.48 22.78 -0.21
N GLU A 56 -10.34 22.08 -1.33
CA GLU A 56 -10.76 22.57 -2.64
C GLU A 56 -12.28 22.86 -2.64
N PRO A 57 -12.80 23.75 -3.52
CA PRO A 57 -14.23 24.09 -3.51
C PRO A 57 -15.17 22.92 -3.89
N SER A 58 -14.64 21.88 -4.54
CA SER A 58 -15.39 20.71 -5.02
C SER A 58 -14.52 19.46 -5.00
N VAL A 59 -15.17 18.30 -4.89
CA VAL A 59 -14.48 17.00 -4.93
C VAL A 59 -13.78 16.79 -6.27
N GLU A 60 -14.31 17.32 -7.38
CA GLU A 60 -13.66 17.27 -8.68
C GLU A 60 -12.35 18.07 -8.70
N GLY A 61 -12.34 19.23 -8.02
CA GLY A 61 -11.13 20.03 -7.85
C GLY A 61 -10.06 19.27 -7.07
N TRP A 62 -10.45 18.68 -5.94
CA TRP A 62 -9.55 17.82 -5.14
C TRP A 62 -9.04 16.62 -5.92
N VAL A 63 -9.92 15.91 -6.65
CA VAL A 63 -9.52 14.76 -7.49
C VAL A 63 -8.46 15.20 -8.50
N ARG A 64 -8.67 16.32 -9.19
CA ARG A 64 -7.69 16.84 -10.17
C ARG A 64 -6.32 17.10 -9.54
N ASP A 65 -6.29 17.68 -8.35
CA ASP A 65 -5.04 17.97 -7.64
C ASP A 65 -4.33 16.69 -7.18
N ILE A 66 -5.09 15.69 -6.69
CA ILE A 66 -4.55 14.37 -6.35
C ILE A 66 -4.02 13.65 -7.60
N LEU A 67 -4.68 13.76 -8.76
CA LEU A 67 -4.20 13.18 -10.02
C LEU A 67 -2.91 13.85 -10.51
N ALA A 68 -2.77 15.16 -10.32
CA ALA A 68 -1.53 15.86 -10.62
C ALA A 68 -0.37 15.32 -9.76
N VAL A 69 -0.58 15.16 -8.45
CA VAL A 69 0.40 14.52 -7.55
C VAL A 69 0.66 13.08 -7.98
N ALA A 70 -0.38 12.31 -8.31
CA ALA A 70 -0.23 10.92 -8.76
C ALA A 70 0.60 10.79 -10.05
N SER A 71 0.56 11.77 -10.95
CA SER A 71 1.45 11.81 -12.13
C SER A 71 2.92 11.92 -11.72
N ASP A 72 3.25 12.83 -10.79
CA ASP A 72 4.61 12.96 -10.26
C ASP A 72 5.05 11.71 -9.49
N LEU A 73 4.14 11.08 -8.74
CA LEU A 73 4.39 9.80 -8.07
C LEU A 73 4.71 8.69 -9.08
N LYS A 74 4.03 8.65 -10.23
CA LYS A 74 4.29 7.66 -11.30
C LYS A 74 5.68 7.83 -11.91
N ARG A 75 6.17 9.06 -12.01
CA ARG A 75 7.50 9.39 -12.54
C ARG A 75 8.61 8.92 -11.61
N VAL A 76 8.51 9.21 -10.31
CA VAL A 76 9.55 8.83 -9.33
C VAL A 76 9.51 7.33 -8.99
N LEU A 77 8.36 6.67 -9.15
CA LEU A 77 8.21 5.24 -8.89
C LEU A 77 8.88 4.40 -9.99
N LYS A 78 9.76 3.48 -9.58
CA LYS A 78 10.40 2.51 -10.47
C LYS A 78 9.37 1.71 -11.28
N PRO A 79 9.73 1.17 -12.46
CA PRO A 79 8.85 0.29 -13.23
C PRO A 79 8.35 -0.92 -12.43
N THR A 80 9.19 -1.45 -11.54
CA THR A 80 8.85 -2.58 -10.67
C THR A 80 8.14 -2.19 -9.37
N GLY A 81 7.92 -0.89 -9.15
CA GLY A 81 7.38 -0.37 -7.90
C GLY A 81 5.86 -0.42 -7.80
N ALA A 82 5.37 -0.09 -6.61
CA ALA A 82 3.95 -0.07 -6.28
C ALA A 82 3.58 1.17 -5.46
N LEU A 83 2.32 1.57 -5.57
CA LEU A 83 1.70 2.64 -4.78
C LEU A 83 0.53 2.08 -3.98
N TRP A 84 0.55 2.32 -2.67
CA TRP A 84 -0.55 2.11 -1.74
C TRP A 84 -1.12 3.46 -1.32
N LEU A 85 -2.33 3.76 -1.76
CA LEU A 85 -3.00 5.03 -1.56
C LEU A 85 -4.22 4.84 -0.64
N ASN A 86 -4.09 5.27 0.62
CA ASN A 86 -5.19 5.24 1.58
C ASN A 86 -6.04 6.51 1.44
N LEU A 87 -7.36 6.34 1.35
CA LEU A 87 -8.33 7.41 1.16
C LEU A 87 -9.58 7.18 2.00
N GLY A 88 -10.03 8.25 2.66
CA GLY A 88 -11.33 8.36 3.29
C GLY A 88 -12.32 9.11 2.40
N ASP A 89 -13.60 8.79 2.55
CA ASP A 89 -14.67 9.49 1.85
C ASP A 89 -15.45 10.39 2.81
N SER A 90 -16.07 11.41 2.25
CA SER A 90 -16.86 12.42 2.94
C SER A 90 -18.23 12.60 2.28
N TYR A 91 -19.09 13.39 2.89
CA TYR A 91 -20.46 13.60 2.43
C TYR A 91 -20.63 15.03 1.97
N ALA A 92 -21.43 15.22 0.93
CA ALA A 92 -21.76 16.54 0.43
C ALA A 92 -22.65 17.30 1.43
N HIS A 93 -22.19 18.47 1.86
CA HIS A 93 -22.94 19.44 2.63
C HIS A 93 -23.68 20.44 1.72
N HIS A 94 -23.15 20.68 0.53
CA HIS A 94 -23.73 21.56 -0.48
C HIS A 94 -23.55 21.01 -1.91
N PRO A 95 -24.52 21.17 -2.85
CA PRO A 95 -24.40 20.66 -4.21
C PRO A 95 -23.12 21.06 -4.97
N ARG A 96 -22.58 22.24 -4.66
CA ARG A 96 -21.32 22.76 -5.22
C ARG A 96 -20.11 21.85 -4.98
N GLU A 97 -20.19 20.97 -3.97
CA GLU A 97 -19.10 20.06 -3.61
C GLU A 97 -19.00 18.85 -4.55
N GLY A 98 -19.95 18.67 -5.49
CA GLY A 98 -19.91 17.64 -6.53
C GLY A 98 -20.96 16.53 -6.40
N ALA A 99 -21.83 16.60 -5.40
CA ALA A 99 -22.97 15.69 -5.25
C ALA A 99 -24.14 16.37 -4.52
N PRO A 100 -25.39 15.87 -4.67
CA PRO A 100 -26.52 16.35 -3.89
C PRO A 100 -26.24 16.30 -2.38
N LYS A 101 -26.83 17.24 -1.62
CA LYS A 101 -26.68 17.28 -0.16
C LYS A 101 -27.05 15.92 0.45
N LYS A 102 -26.27 15.47 1.43
CA LYS A 102 -26.35 14.15 2.10
C LYS A 102 -25.90 12.96 1.25
N SER A 103 -25.44 13.15 0.02
CA SER A 103 -24.82 12.07 -0.75
C SER A 103 -23.38 11.85 -0.31
N LEU A 104 -22.96 10.58 -0.32
CA LEU A 104 -21.54 10.25 -0.26
C LEU A 104 -20.86 10.86 -1.49
N LEU A 105 -19.72 11.51 -1.29
CA LEU A 105 -19.08 12.19 -2.39
C LEU A 105 -18.55 11.18 -3.38
N LEU A 106 -18.02 10.01 -2.97
CA LEU A 106 -17.31 9.06 -3.85
C LEU A 106 -15.90 9.54 -4.22
N GLY A 107 -15.28 10.36 -3.36
CA GLY A 107 -13.94 10.91 -3.57
C GLY A 107 -12.91 9.83 -3.92
N PRO A 108 -12.75 8.77 -3.09
CA PRO A 108 -11.81 7.68 -3.36
C PRO A 108 -12.05 7.01 -4.72
N SER A 109 -13.32 6.74 -5.07
CA SER A 109 -13.66 6.08 -6.34
C SER A 109 -13.34 6.97 -7.54
N ARG A 110 -13.59 8.28 -7.45
CA ARG A 110 -13.22 9.23 -8.52
C ARG A 110 -11.71 9.28 -8.73
N VAL A 111 -10.91 9.33 -7.65
CA VAL A 111 -9.44 9.26 -7.73
C VAL A 111 -9.01 7.97 -8.42
N ALA A 112 -9.54 6.81 -8.00
CA ALA A 112 -9.14 5.54 -8.58
C ALA A 112 -9.46 5.42 -10.07
N LEU A 113 -10.65 5.89 -10.48
CA LEU A 113 -11.04 5.92 -11.89
C LEU A 113 -10.13 6.85 -12.71
N GLY A 114 -9.82 8.04 -12.18
CA GLY A 114 -8.89 8.97 -12.82
C GLY A 114 -7.50 8.38 -12.98
N MET A 115 -6.95 7.76 -11.94
CA MET A 115 -5.64 7.11 -12.02
C MET A 115 -5.61 5.96 -13.04
N VAL A 116 -6.67 5.15 -13.12
CA VAL A 116 -6.79 4.11 -14.16
C VAL A 116 -6.84 4.72 -15.56
N ALA A 117 -7.57 5.83 -15.74
CA ALA A 117 -7.60 6.55 -17.01
C ALA A 117 -6.21 7.10 -17.38
N ASP A 118 -5.41 7.52 -16.40
CA ASP A 118 -4.01 7.95 -16.55
C ASP A 118 -3.02 6.77 -16.66
N GLY A 119 -3.53 5.56 -16.92
CA GLY A 119 -2.74 4.38 -17.23
C GLY A 119 -2.07 3.73 -16.02
N TRP A 120 -2.55 3.97 -14.80
CA TRP A 120 -2.18 3.14 -13.66
C TRP A 120 -2.89 1.78 -13.72
N LEU A 121 -2.23 0.74 -13.24
CA LEU A 121 -2.85 -0.58 -13.10
C LEU A 121 -3.34 -0.76 -11.65
N LEU A 122 -4.66 -0.69 -11.44
CA LEU A 122 -5.27 -1.02 -10.16
C LEU A 122 -5.23 -2.54 -9.93
N ARG A 123 -4.56 -2.97 -8.87
CA ARG A 123 -4.36 -4.39 -8.52
C ARG A 123 -5.32 -4.85 -7.44
N ASN A 124 -5.57 -4.01 -6.44
CA ASN A 124 -6.55 -4.28 -5.40
C ASN A 124 -7.27 -3.00 -4.92
N HIS A 125 -8.54 -3.16 -4.61
CA HIS A 125 -9.30 -2.27 -3.73
C HIS A 125 -9.36 -2.96 -2.36
N VAL A 126 -8.54 -2.47 -1.43
CA VAL A 126 -8.47 -3.01 -0.07
C VAL A 126 -9.39 -2.22 0.85
N VAL A 127 -10.16 -2.93 1.67
CA VAL A 127 -11.02 -2.36 2.71
C VAL A 127 -10.30 -2.45 4.05
N TRP A 128 -9.90 -1.31 4.60
CA TRP A 128 -9.44 -1.24 5.98
C TRP A 128 -10.65 -1.07 6.91
N ALA A 129 -11.11 -2.19 7.47
CA ALA A 129 -12.18 -2.23 8.45
C ALA A 129 -11.61 -1.89 9.85
N LYS A 130 -11.97 -0.72 10.37
CA LYS A 130 -11.49 -0.26 11.68
C LYS A 130 -12.17 -1.07 12.79
N THR A 131 -11.40 -1.64 13.70
CA THR A 131 -11.96 -2.42 14.83
C THR A 131 -12.43 -1.54 15.99
N ASN A 132 -11.98 -0.29 16.04
CA ASN A 132 -12.31 0.73 17.03
C ASN A 132 -12.66 2.07 16.35
N PRO A 133 -13.65 2.09 15.43
CA PRO A 133 -14.00 3.31 14.71
C PRO A 133 -14.56 4.37 15.69
N MET A 134 -14.26 5.63 15.42
CA MET A 134 -14.86 6.74 16.16
C MET A 134 -16.39 6.74 15.94
N PRO A 135 -17.21 6.81 17.00
CA PRO A 135 -18.65 6.92 16.86
C PRO A 135 -19.02 8.20 16.10
N SER A 136 -20.05 8.12 15.25
CA SER A 136 -20.62 9.33 14.61
C SER A 136 -22.06 9.53 15.07
N ASN A 137 -22.41 10.77 15.41
CA ASN A 137 -23.76 11.13 15.86
C ASN A 137 -24.66 11.42 14.65
N VAL A 138 -24.90 10.39 13.84
CA VAL A 138 -25.69 10.47 12.60
C VAL A 138 -26.85 9.48 12.69
N THR A 139 -28.06 9.94 12.39
CA THR A 139 -29.30 9.17 12.60
C THR A 139 -29.95 8.66 11.31
N ASP A 140 -29.57 9.20 10.15
CA ASP A 140 -30.20 8.93 8.85
C ASP A 140 -29.28 8.21 7.86
N ARG A 141 -28.16 7.64 8.33
CA ARG A 141 -27.26 6.75 7.57
C ARG A 141 -26.36 5.94 8.50
N LEU A 142 -25.66 4.95 7.93
CA LEU A 142 -24.60 4.21 8.63
C LEU A 142 -23.35 5.09 8.82
N SER A 143 -22.60 4.80 9.88
CA SER A 143 -21.29 5.42 10.14
C SER A 143 -20.24 4.86 9.18
N ASN A 144 -19.33 5.70 8.69
CA ASN A 144 -18.18 5.25 7.90
C ASN A 144 -17.13 4.65 8.84
N THR A 145 -17.11 3.32 8.96
CA THR A 145 -16.21 2.59 9.86
C THR A 145 -15.02 1.95 9.14
N HIS A 146 -14.86 2.21 7.85
CA HIS A 146 -13.74 1.72 7.05
C HIS A 146 -13.12 2.83 6.20
N GLU A 147 -11.88 2.61 5.80
CA GLU A 147 -11.19 3.39 4.76
C GLU A 147 -10.86 2.50 3.57
N THR A 148 -10.61 3.12 2.43
CA THR A 148 -10.24 2.43 1.20
C THR A 148 -8.76 2.61 0.94
N ILE A 149 -8.06 1.50 0.67
CA ILE A 149 -6.67 1.52 0.25
C ILE A 149 -6.59 0.96 -1.17
N TYR A 150 -6.16 1.79 -2.11
CA TYR A 150 -5.93 1.34 -3.47
C TYR A 150 -4.48 0.91 -3.65
N PHE A 151 -4.29 -0.27 -4.22
CA PHE A 151 -2.99 -0.79 -4.61
C PHE A 151 -2.80 -0.65 -6.11
N PHE A 152 -1.92 0.26 -6.53
CA PHE A 152 -1.58 0.53 -7.92
C PHE A 152 -0.16 0.09 -8.28
N THR A 153 0.05 -0.17 -9.57
CA THR A 153 1.36 -0.48 -10.15
C THR A 153 1.52 0.24 -11.49
N LYS A 154 2.78 0.53 -11.86
CA LYS A 154 3.12 1.19 -13.14
C LYS A 154 3.08 0.20 -14.31
N GLU A 155 3.56 -1.02 -14.07
CA GLU A 155 3.65 -2.08 -15.07
C GLU A 155 3.02 -3.39 -14.61
N ARG A 156 2.80 -4.31 -15.56
CA ARG A 156 2.25 -5.65 -15.27
C ARG A 156 3.22 -6.53 -14.48
N ARG A 157 4.53 -6.26 -14.58
CA ARG A 157 5.58 -6.98 -13.87
C ARG A 157 6.16 -6.05 -12.82
N TYR A 158 5.85 -6.33 -11.56
CA TYR A 158 6.26 -5.53 -10.42
C TYR A 158 6.74 -6.44 -9.29
N PHE A 159 7.47 -5.86 -8.33
CA PHE A 159 7.91 -6.57 -7.14
C PHE A 159 6.70 -6.85 -6.23
N PHE A 160 6.51 -8.11 -5.84
CA PHE A 160 5.49 -8.48 -4.86
C PHE A 160 5.89 -9.72 -4.07
N ASP A 161 6.17 -9.56 -2.77
CA ASP A 161 6.43 -10.65 -1.84
C ASP A 161 5.18 -11.00 -1.02
N LEU A 162 4.29 -11.80 -1.63
CA LEU A 162 3.15 -12.35 -0.90
C LEU A 162 3.59 -13.22 0.29
N GLY A 163 4.77 -13.85 0.21
CA GLY A 163 5.31 -14.70 1.27
C GLY A 163 5.50 -13.96 2.59
N ALA A 164 5.96 -12.70 2.52
CA ALA A 164 6.19 -11.86 3.69
C ALA A 164 4.91 -11.47 4.46
N ILE A 165 3.74 -11.53 3.81
CA ILE A 165 2.46 -11.08 4.41
C ILE A 165 1.43 -12.19 4.56
N ARG A 166 1.79 -13.45 4.31
CA ARG A 166 0.88 -14.57 4.49
C ARG A 166 0.51 -14.75 5.96
N GLN A 167 -0.74 -15.13 6.18
CA GLN A 167 -1.26 -15.45 7.50
C GLN A 167 -1.11 -16.95 7.77
N PRO A 168 -0.54 -17.37 8.92
CA PRO A 168 -0.49 -18.78 9.30
C PRO A 168 -1.86 -19.46 9.22
N HIS A 169 -1.87 -20.74 8.84
CA HIS A 169 -3.09 -21.53 8.84
C HIS A 169 -3.58 -21.72 10.28
N LYS A 170 -4.88 -21.54 10.51
CA LYS A 170 -5.51 -21.85 11.81
C LYS A 170 -5.94 -23.32 11.93
N SER A 171 -6.07 -24.01 10.80
CA SER A 171 -6.49 -25.41 10.72
C SER A 171 -5.28 -26.34 10.67
N SER A 172 -5.34 -27.47 11.38
CA SER A 172 -4.38 -28.58 11.27
C SER A 172 -4.73 -29.51 10.11
N PRO A 173 -3.76 -30.28 9.56
CA PRO A 173 -4.05 -31.30 8.56
C PRO A 173 -5.01 -32.33 9.17
N THR A 174 -6.01 -32.75 8.42
CA THR A 174 -6.93 -33.81 8.89
C THR A 174 -6.20 -35.14 8.90
N THR A 175 -5.94 -35.71 10.08
CA THR A 175 -5.32 -37.05 10.25
C THR A 175 -6.23 -38.19 9.81
N SER A 176 -7.53 -37.95 9.67
CA SER A 176 -8.49 -38.98 9.27
C SER A 176 -8.73 -38.95 7.76
N GLY A 177 -8.48 -40.08 7.09
CA GLY A 177 -8.85 -40.34 5.70
C GLY A 177 -10.37 -40.37 5.44
N LYS A 178 -11.19 -39.75 6.29
CA LYS A 178 -12.63 -39.62 6.07
C LYS A 178 -12.87 -38.55 5.01
N ARG A 179 -12.98 -39.03 3.77
CA ARG A 179 -13.54 -38.32 2.61
C ARG A 179 -14.88 -37.68 2.97
N ARG A 180 -14.88 -36.45 3.48
CA ARG A 180 -16.06 -35.57 3.47
C ARG A 180 -15.95 -34.65 2.25
N GLY A 181 -15.95 -35.25 1.06
CA GLY A 181 -16.36 -34.52 -0.13
C GLY A 181 -17.88 -34.56 -0.15
N ARG A 182 -18.56 -33.41 0.06
CA ARG A 182 -19.90 -33.28 -0.50
C ARG A 182 -19.71 -33.24 -2.00
N ASP A 183 -20.02 -34.35 -2.67
CA ASP A 183 -20.21 -34.34 -4.10
C ASP A 183 -21.31 -33.32 -4.43
N GLY A 184 -21.02 -32.38 -5.33
CA GLY A 184 -22.05 -31.66 -6.09
C GLY A 184 -22.70 -30.42 -5.46
N VAL A 185 -21.94 -29.37 -5.10
CA VAL A 185 -22.55 -28.05 -4.80
C VAL A 185 -22.19 -26.96 -5.83
N TYR A 186 -21.33 -27.24 -6.81
CA TYR A 186 -20.99 -26.26 -7.85
C TYR A 186 -21.21 -26.81 -9.25
N PRO A 187 -21.76 -26.01 -10.18
CA PRO A 187 -21.97 -26.42 -11.56
C PRO A 187 -20.64 -26.89 -12.20
N PRO A 188 -20.68 -27.92 -13.07
CA PRO A 188 -19.50 -28.47 -13.72
C PRO A 188 -18.80 -27.40 -14.58
N ARG A 189 -17.49 -27.58 -14.88
CA ARG A 189 -16.72 -26.66 -15.75
C ARG A 189 -17.43 -26.32 -17.06
N THR A 190 -18.19 -27.28 -17.57
CA THR A 190 -18.98 -27.19 -18.81
C THR A 190 -20.13 -26.20 -18.74
N ALA A 191 -20.53 -25.75 -17.55
CA ALA A 191 -21.58 -24.75 -17.34
C ALA A 191 -21.04 -23.31 -17.27
N LEU A 192 -19.70 -23.12 -17.32
CA LEU A 192 -19.09 -21.81 -17.41
C LEU A 192 -18.95 -21.40 -18.90
N PRO A 193 -19.20 -20.14 -19.27
CA PRO A 193 -19.00 -19.66 -20.63
C PRO A 193 -17.52 -19.83 -21.03
N GLN A 194 -17.21 -20.14 -22.30
CA GLN A 194 -15.84 -20.41 -22.81
C GLN A 194 -14.80 -19.34 -22.40
N ARG A 195 -15.21 -18.08 -22.21
CA ARG A 195 -14.32 -17.00 -21.76
C ARG A 195 -13.89 -17.11 -20.28
N ALA A 196 -14.64 -17.84 -19.47
CA ALA A 196 -14.34 -18.12 -18.07
C ALA A 196 -13.34 -19.28 -17.88
N GLU A 197 -12.93 -19.97 -18.95
CA GLU A 197 -11.89 -21.02 -18.90
C GLU A 197 -10.55 -20.48 -18.36
N ARG A 198 -10.28 -19.18 -18.53
CA ARG A 198 -9.04 -18.53 -18.06
C ARG A 198 -9.07 -18.08 -16.59
N THR A 199 -10.26 -18.02 -15.99
CA THR A 199 -10.48 -17.50 -14.63
C THR A 199 -11.25 -18.53 -13.82
N GLY A 200 -10.53 -19.45 -13.19
CA GLY A 200 -11.11 -20.27 -12.12
C GLY A 200 -10.77 -21.74 -12.24
N ASP A 201 -9.83 -22.17 -11.41
CA ASP A 201 -9.78 -23.56 -11.01
C ASP A 201 -11.04 -23.88 -10.19
N VAL A 202 -11.97 -24.62 -10.79
CA VAL A 202 -13.15 -25.20 -10.13
C VAL A 202 -12.73 -26.26 -9.12
N ASN A 203 -12.29 -25.86 -7.92
CA ASN A 203 -12.04 -26.76 -6.79
C ASN A 203 -11.01 -27.91 -7.03
N GLY A 204 -10.44 -28.06 -8.22
CA GLY A 204 -9.59 -29.19 -8.61
C GLY A 204 -8.22 -29.12 -7.96
N GLY A 205 -7.62 -27.93 -7.93
CA GLY A 205 -6.40 -27.65 -7.18
C GLY A 205 -6.59 -27.77 -5.68
N LEU A 206 -7.75 -27.35 -5.14
CA LEU A 206 -8.06 -27.57 -3.72
C LEU A 206 -8.23 -29.07 -3.40
N ALA A 207 -8.87 -29.83 -4.29
CA ALA A 207 -9.01 -31.28 -4.15
C ALA A 207 -7.66 -32.00 -4.22
N ARG A 208 -6.80 -31.64 -5.18
CA ARG A 208 -5.43 -32.16 -5.31
C ARG A 208 -4.56 -31.83 -4.09
N LEU A 209 -4.69 -30.61 -3.57
CA LEU A 209 -3.96 -30.14 -2.39
C LEU A 209 -4.40 -30.89 -1.12
N LYS A 210 -5.70 -31.12 -0.94
CA LYS A 210 -6.22 -31.97 0.14
C LYS A 210 -5.77 -33.43 -0.02
N ALA A 211 -5.77 -33.95 -1.24
CA ALA A 211 -5.33 -35.32 -1.53
C ALA A 211 -3.84 -35.55 -1.21
N SER A 212 -3.00 -34.51 -1.30
CA SER A 212 -1.59 -34.58 -0.92
C SER A 212 -1.35 -34.38 0.59
N GLY A 213 -2.40 -34.27 1.42
CA GLY A 213 -2.28 -34.01 2.86
C GLY A 213 -1.83 -32.59 3.23
N ALA A 214 -1.70 -31.69 2.24
CA ALA A 214 -1.31 -30.30 2.49
C ALA A 214 -2.52 -29.48 2.96
N ILE A 215 -2.30 -28.55 3.90
CA ILE A 215 -3.34 -27.61 4.37
C ILE A 215 -3.49 -26.44 3.40
N GLY A 216 -2.39 -26.05 2.76
CA GLY A 216 -2.35 -24.92 1.84
C GLY A 216 -0.93 -24.62 1.36
N HIS A 217 -0.66 -23.34 1.10
CA HIS A 217 0.70 -22.87 0.87
C HIS A 217 1.49 -22.93 2.20
N PRO A 218 2.77 -23.36 2.20
CA PRO A 218 3.56 -23.59 3.41
C PRO A 218 3.73 -22.34 4.28
N LEU A 219 3.91 -21.17 3.67
CA LEU A 219 3.98 -19.89 4.40
C LEU A 219 2.63 -19.37 4.92
N GLY A 220 1.52 -20.11 4.72
CA GLY A 220 0.18 -19.67 5.14
C GLY A 220 -0.72 -19.16 4.00
N LYS A 221 -1.92 -18.70 4.35
CA LYS A 221 -2.92 -18.20 3.41
C LYS A 221 -2.64 -16.76 2.99
N ASN A 222 -3.11 -16.38 1.80
CA ASN A 222 -3.14 -14.97 1.40
C ASN A 222 -4.02 -14.20 2.42
N PRO A 223 -3.56 -13.04 2.95
CA PRO A 223 -4.32 -12.27 3.93
C PRO A 223 -5.65 -11.72 3.37
N GLY A 224 -5.79 -11.63 2.06
CA GLY A 224 -6.95 -11.03 1.39
C GLY A 224 -6.89 -9.50 1.38
N ASP A 225 -7.97 -8.90 0.90
CA ASP A 225 -8.15 -7.47 0.68
C ASP A 225 -9.08 -6.80 1.70
N VAL A 226 -9.52 -7.53 2.74
CA VAL A 226 -10.22 -6.95 3.89
C VAL A 226 -9.32 -7.02 5.11
N TRP A 227 -8.88 -5.86 5.58
CA TRP A 227 -7.92 -5.72 6.66
C TRP A 227 -8.62 -5.20 7.91
N SER A 228 -8.81 -6.05 8.90
CA SER A 228 -9.37 -5.66 10.19
C SER A 228 -8.26 -5.22 11.14
N LEU A 229 -8.08 -3.90 11.30
CA LEU A 229 -7.01 -3.30 12.10
C LEU A 229 -7.56 -2.11 12.89
N GLY A 230 -7.11 -1.92 14.12
CA GLY A 230 -7.49 -0.76 14.92
C GLY A 230 -6.76 0.51 14.48
N THR A 231 -7.36 1.68 14.72
CA THR A 231 -6.68 2.98 14.59
C THR A 231 -5.61 3.11 15.68
N ALA A 232 -4.46 3.70 15.35
CA ALA A 232 -3.45 4.01 16.36
C ALA A 232 -3.93 5.19 17.22
N ALA A 233 -3.91 5.03 18.54
CA ALA A 233 -4.07 6.14 19.48
C ALA A 233 -2.70 6.82 19.62
N LEU A 234 -2.56 8.06 19.14
CA LEU A 234 -1.44 8.90 19.53
C LEU A 234 -1.92 9.81 20.67
N HIS A 235 -1.31 9.66 21.85
CA HIS A 235 -1.66 10.39 23.09
C HIS A 235 -1.07 11.82 23.15
N ALA A 236 -0.91 12.46 22.01
CA ALA A 236 -0.54 13.87 21.95
C ALA A 236 -1.40 14.52 20.87
N ASP A 237 -1.57 15.85 20.91
CA ASP A 237 -2.51 16.68 20.11
C ASP A 237 -2.27 16.58 18.59
N HIS A 238 -2.31 15.37 18.05
CA HIS A 238 -1.63 14.96 16.84
C HIS A 238 -2.60 14.20 15.95
N PHE A 239 -2.71 14.72 14.73
CA PHE A 239 -3.66 14.34 13.70
C PHE A 239 -3.51 12.87 13.31
N ALA A 240 -4.65 12.24 12.97
CA ALA A 240 -4.84 10.78 12.87
C ALA A 240 -3.73 10.03 12.10
N PRO A 241 -2.76 9.41 12.80
CA PRO A 241 -1.82 8.53 12.13
C PRO A 241 -2.52 7.21 11.78
N PHE A 242 -2.32 6.71 10.55
CA PHE A 242 -2.63 5.31 10.29
C PHE A 242 -1.70 4.41 11.13
N PRO A 243 -2.15 3.20 11.53
CA PRO A 243 -1.34 2.32 12.36
C PRO A 243 -0.13 1.78 11.58
N THR A 244 0.98 1.53 12.27
CA THR A 244 2.20 0.93 11.67
C THR A 244 1.91 -0.39 10.98
N SER A 245 0.96 -1.18 11.49
CA SER A 245 0.52 -2.45 10.90
C SER A 245 -0.11 -2.30 9.52
N LEU A 246 -0.68 -1.13 9.19
CA LEU A 246 -1.20 -0.84 7.86
C LEU A 246 -0.06 -0.65 6.86
N VAL A 247 0.93 0.16 7.24
CA VAL A 247 2.13 0.41 6.44
C VAL A 247 2.94 -0.87 6.29
N GLU A 248 3.11 -1.62 7.37
CA GLU A 248 3.95 -2.81 7.41
C GLU A 248 3.52 -3.82 6.35
N ARG A 249 2.22 -4.08 6.22
CA ARG A 249 1.72 -5.02 5.20
C ARG A 249 1.99 -4.53 3.77
N ALA A 250 1.75 -3.25 3.50
CA ALA A 250 2.06 -2.65 2.21
C ALA A 250 3.56 -2.75 1.93
N LEU A 251 4.39 -2.25 2.84
CA LEU A 251 5.85 -2.22 2.77
C LEU A 251 6.47 -3.61 2.59
N LEU A 252 6.09 -4.59 3.41
CA LEU A 252 6.64 -5.95 3.32
C LEU A 252 6.29 -6.63 1.99
N SER A 253 5.11 -6.33 1.43
CA SER A 253 4.68 -6.94 0.19
C SER A 253 5.26 -6.27 -1.05
N THR A 254 5.55 -4.97 -1.04
CA THR A 254 5.94 -4.24 -2.25
C THR A 254 7.27 -3.46 -2.18
N CYS A 255 7.89 -3.32 -1.01
CA CYS A 255 9.21 -2.72 -0.87
C CYS A 255 10.26 -3.82 -0.66
N PRO A 256 11.16 -4.07 -1.64
CA PRO A 256 12.18 -5.10 -1.51
C PRO A 256 13.09 -4.86 -0.30
N GLU A 257 13.44 -5.92 0.42
CA GLU A 257 14.46 -5.85 1.48
C GLU A 257 15.82 -5.44 0.93
N ARG A 258 16.14 -5.91 -0.28
CA ARG A 258 17.42 -5.67 -0.95
C ARG A 258 17.19 -5.33 -2.40
N VAL A 259 17.89 -4.32 -2.86
CA VAL A 259 17.84 -3.83 -4.23
C VAL A 259 19.25 -3.83 -4.81
N CYS A 260 19.41 -4.32 -6.04
CA CYS A 260 20.67 -4.22 -6.75
C CYS A 260 21.04 -2.76 -7.01
N VAL A 261 22.24 -2.33 -6.60
CA VAL A 261 22.70 -0.94 -6.78
C VAL A 261 22.91 -0.54 -8.25
N PHE A 262 23.00 -1.51 -9.16
CA PHE A 262 23.25 -1.26 -10.59
C PHE A 262 21.97 -1.21 -11.42
N CYS A 263 21.05 -2.16 -11.24
CA CYS A 263 19.84 -2.27 -12.07
C CYS A 263 18.55 -1.94 -11.32
N GLY A 264 18.61 -1.65 -10.02
CA GLY A 264 17.43 -1.31 -9.22
C GLY A 264 16.45 -2.46 -8.98
N ARG A 265 16.75 -3.69 -9.42
CA ARG A 265 15.85 -4.85 -9.18
C ARG A 265 15.90 -5.32 -7.73
N GLY A 266 14.72 -5.53 -7.16
CA GLY A 266 14.52 -6.13 -5.85
C GLY A 266 14.86 -7.62 -5.83
N TRP A 267 15.51 -8.08 -4.77
CA TRP A 267 15.79 -9.50 -4.53
C TRP A 267 14.49 -10.25 -4.23
N GLN A 268 14.35 -11.45 -4.78
CA GLN A 268 13.16 -12.28 -4.67
C GLN A 268 13.43 -13.50 -3.80
N ARG A 269 12.40 -14.06 -3.17
CA ARG A 269 12.53 -15.37 -2.51
C ARG A 269 12.85 -16.44 -3.54
N ALA A 270 13.84 -17.27 -3.21
CA ALA A 270 14.24 -18.42 -4.01
C ALA A 270 13.06 -19.37 -4.22
N GLN A 271 12.99 -19.95 -5.41
CA GLN A 271 12.01 -20.97 -5.71
C GLN A 271 12.46 -22.31 -5.11
N GLN A 272 11.56 -22.96 -4.39
CA GLN A 272 11.76 -24.30 -3.83
C GLN A 272 10.61 -25.21 -4.24
N ARG A 273 10.93 -26.49 -4.44
CA ARG A 273 9.94 -27.50 -4.80
C ARG A 273 9.39 -28.15 -3.53
N ILE A 274 8.11 -27.92 -3.24
CA ILE A 274 7.41 -28.45 -2.06
C ILE A 274 6.11 -29.11 -2.53
N ASP A 275 5.91 -30.38 -2.17
CA ASP A 275 4.76 -31.19 -2.60
C ASP A 275 4.55 -31.16 -4.13
N GLY A 276 5.64 -31.23 -4.89
CA GLY A 276 5.60 -31.19 -6.36
C GLY A 276 5.34 -29.81 -6.97
N ARG A 277 5.11 -28.76 -6.16
CA ARG A 277 4.85 -27.37 -6.60
C ARG A 277 6.10 -26.52 -6.47
N LEU A 278 6.35 -25.63 -7.43
CA LEU A 278 7.44 -24.66 -7.36
C LEU A 278 6.93 -23.37 -6.71
N LEU A 279 7.44 -23.04 -5.52
CA LEU A 279 6.96 -21.94 -4.67
C LEU A 279 8.10 -20.99 -4.30
N ARG A 280 7.83 -19.68 -4.22
CA ARG A 280 8.79 -18.67 -3.75
C ARG A 280 8.82 -18.60 -2.23
N VAL A 281 9.57 -19.50 -1.61
CA VAL A 281 9.58 -19.69 -0.15
C VAL A 281 10.97 -19.83 0.46
N GLY A 282 12.00 -19.92 -0.38
CA GLY A 282 13.37 -19.99 0.09
C GLY A 282 13.91 -18.63 0.57
N SER A 283 15.21 -18.60 0.85
CA SER A 283 15.93 -17.38 1.21
C SER A 283 15.88 -16.34 0.10
N LEU A 284 16.07 -15.07 0.46
CA LEU A 284 16.18 -14.00 -0.52
C LEU A 284 17.41 -14.20 -1.41
N GLN A 285 17.19 -14.07 -2.71
CA GLN A 285 18.20 -14.20 -3.75
C GLN A 285 18.06 -13.06 -4.76
N ARG A 286 19.18 -12.75 -5.42
CA ARG A 286 19.21 -11.77 -6.50
C ARG A 286 18.34 -12.22 -7.66
N ASP A 287 17.58 -11.28 -8.22
CA ASP A 287 16.79 -11.47 -9.44
C ASP A 287 17.47 -10.84 -10.68
N CYS A 288 18.80 -10.71 -10.61
CA CYS A 288 19.66 -10.17 -11.66
C CYS A 288 21.07 -10.74 -11.58
N THR A 289 21.84 -10.58 -12.66
CA THR A 289 23.24 -11.02 -12.77
C THR A 289 24.27 -9.91 -12.55
N CYS A 290 23.84 -8.66 -12.29
CA CYS A 290 24.70 -7.48 -12.31
C CYS A 290 25.82 -7.50 -11.26
N SER A 291 25.49 -7.71 -9.98
CA SER A 291 26.45 -7.65 -8.87
C SER A 291 25.85 -8.24 -7.60
N PRO A 292 26.66 -8.75 -6.64
CA PRO A 292 26.18 -9.12 -5.32
C PRO A 292 25.89 -7.92 -4.42
N ILE A 293 26.38 -6.72 -4.77
CA ILE A 293 26.22 -5.50 -3.98
C ILE A 293 24.76 -5.05 -4.02
N TRP A 294 24.22 -4.73 -2.85
CA TRP A 294 22.84 -4.32 -2.66
C TRP A 294 22.74 -3.16 -1.68
N GLN A 295 21.61 -2.46 -1.74
CA GLN A 295 21.18 -1.46 -0.76
C GLN A 295 19.71 -1.71 -0.37
N PRO A 296 19.22 -1.18 0.75
CA PRO A 296 17.82 -1.33 1.13
C PRO A 296 16.87 -0.77 0.06
N GLY A 297 15.70 -1.39 -0.10
CA GLY A 297 14.61 -0.77 -0.85
C GLY A 297 14.16 0.52 -0.18
N VAL A 298 13.64 1.47 -0.97
CA VAL A 298 13.21 2.77 -0.45
C VAL A 298 11.69 2.96 -0.58
N VAL A 299 11.04 3.33 0.52
CA VAL A 299 9.63 3.74 0.55
C VAL A 299 9.49 5.25 0.58
N LEU A 300 8.62 5.80 -0.24
CA LEU A 300 8.27 7.22 -0.23
C LEU A 300 6.91 7.43 0.44
N ASP A 301 6.83 8.42 1.31
CA ASP A 301 5.58 8.98 1.82
C ASP A 301 5.53 10.50 1.52
N PRO A 302 4.80 10.92 0.48
CA PRO A 302 4.67 12.34 0.12
C PRO A 302 3.80 13.16 1.09
N PHE A 303 3.16 12.52 2.08
CA PHE A 303 2.31 13.14 3.08
C PHE A 303 2.65 12.56 4.47
N MET A 304 3.91 12.73 4.87
CA MET A 304 4.55 12.02 5.98
C MET A 304 3.84 12.19 7.33
N GLY A 305 3.22 13.34 7.57
CA GLY A 305 2.51 13.65 8.81
C GLY A 305 3.39 13.40 10.03
N SER A 306 3.00 12.43 10.87
CA SER A 306 3.70 12.10 12.12
C SER A 306 4.83 11.07 11.99
N GLY A 307 5.25 10.70 10.77
CA GLY A 307 6.42 9.84 10.55
C GLY A 307 6.19 8.33 10.74
N THR A 308 4.95 7.86 10.73
CA THR A 308 4.65 6.40 10.87
C THR A 308 5.34 5.58 9.79
N THR A 309 5.41 6.08 8.55
CA THR A 309 6.04 5.38 7.42
C THR A 309 7.55 5.24 7.62
N ALA A 310 8.25 6.30 8.06
CA ALA A 310 9.68 6.24 8.41
C ALA A 310 9.97 5.19 9.48
N ILE A 311 9.24 5.23 10.60
CA ILE A 311 9.44 4.30 11.72
C ILE A 311 9.24 2.85 11.25
N THR A 312 8.18 2.61 10.46
CA THR A 312 7.92 1.28 9.92
C THR A 312 9.01 0.83 8.95
N ALA A 313 9.51 1.74 8.10
CA ALA A 313 10.61 1.43 7.18
C ALA A 313 11.89 1.05 7.92
N GLU A 314 12.33 1.85 8.89
CA GLU A 314 13.53 1.56 9.68
C GLU A 314 13.40 0.29 10.51
N THR A 315 12.22 0.06 11.13
CA THR A 315 11.92 -1.19 11.86
C THR A 315 12.11 -2.41 10.97
N GLN A 316 11.76 -2.29 9.69
CA GLN A 316 11.84 -3.37 8.71
C GLN A 316 13.17 -3.33 7.93
N GLY A 317 14.13 -2.46 8.26
CA GLY A 317 15.41 -2.38 7.56
C GLY A 317 15.30 -1.89 6.11
N ARG A 318 14.35 -1.01 5.82
CA ARG A 318 14.19 -0.29 4.54
C ARG A 318 14.58 1.17 4.71
N ASP A 319 15.04 1.77 3.62
CA ASP A 319 15.22 3.22 3.57
C ASP A 319 13.88 3.91 3.30
N TRP A 320 13.80 5.20 3.60
CA TRP A 320 12.59 5.99 3.37
C TRP A 320 12.88 7.40 2.85
N VAL A 321 11.89 8.05 2.26
CA VAL A 321 11.88 9.49 1.98
C VAL A 321 10.51 10.01 2.38
N GLY A 322 10.46 11.11 3.13
CA GLY A 322 9.21 11.76 3.52
C GLY A 322 9.11 13.15 2.93
N ILE A 323 7.88 13.60 2.64
CA ILE A 323 7.59 15.01 2.40
C ILE A 323 6.49 15.43 3.38
N GLU A 324 6.66 16.59 4.00
CA GLU A 324 5.65 17.17 4.89
C GLU A 324 5.55 18.68 4.62
N LEU A 325 4.33 19.18 4.47
CA LEU A 325 4.07 20.58 4.16
C LEU A 325 4.31 21.46 5.39
N ASN A 326 3.83 21.04 6.55
CA ASN A 326 3.89 21.83 7.77
C ASN A 326 5.22 21.59 8.53
N PRO A 327 6.08 22.62 8.71
CA PRO A 327 7.34 22.49 9.43
C PRO A 327 7.19 21.97 10.87
N ASP A 328 6.10 22.31 11.56
CA ASP A 328 5.86 21.87 12.95
C ASP A 328 5.55 20.36 13.01
N TYR A 329 4.79 19.84 12.03
CA TYR A 329 4.55 18.41 11.91
C TYR A 329 5.81 17.67 11.48
N ALA A 330 6.63 18.28 10.62
CA ALA A 330 7.91 17.71 10.24
C ALA A 330 8.84 17.57 11.47
N ALA A 331 8.94 18.62 12.29
CA ALA A 331 9.72 18.60 13.52
C ALA A 331 9.21 17.52 14.50
N LEU A 332 7.89 17.37 14.63
CA LEU A 332 7.29 16.31 15.44
C LEU A 332 7.66 14.91 14.93
N ALA A 333 7.59 14.68 13.62
CA ALA A 333 7.97 13.41 13.01
C ALA A 333 9.44 13.07 13.28
N GLU A 334 10.33 14.05 13.15
CA GLU A 334 11.76 13.89 13.47
C GLU A 334 12.00 13.56 14.95
N GLN A 335 11.33 14.28 15.86
CA GLN A 335 11.42 13.98 17.30
C GLN A 335 10.94 12.57 17.64
N ARG A 336 9.84 12.14 17.03
CA ARG A 336 9.30 10.79 17.23
C ARG A 336 10.26 9.73 16.71
N LEU A 337 10.87 9.97 15.55
CA LEU A 337 11.85 9.07 14.96
C LEU A 337 13.13 8.99 15.80
N ALA A 338 13.63 10.12 16.30
CA ALA A 338 14.77 10.15 17.21
C ALA A 338 14.51 9.33 18.49
N LYS A 339 13.37 9.57 19.14
CA LYS A 339 12.96 8.79 20.33
C LYS A 339 12.88 7.29 20.05
N TRP A 340 12.34 6.90 18.90
CA TRP A 340 12.29 5.49 18.50
C TRP A 340 13.69 4.90 18.29
N ARG A 341 14.58 5.61 17.57
CA ARG A 341 15.96 5.17 17.34
C ARG A 341 16.72 4.96 18.65
N ASP A 342 16.54 5.86 19.61
CA ASP A 342 17.19 5.76 20.93
C ASP A 342 16.68 4.56 21.73
N ALA A 343 15.36 4.32 21.69
CA ALA A 343 14.75 3.16 22.34
C ALA A 343 15.19 1.82 21.74
N THR A 344 15.51 1.76 20.44
CA THR A 344 15.96 0.53 19.76
C THR A 344 17.46 0.26 19.85
N LYS A 345 18.26 1.25 20.24
CA LYS A 345 19.72 1.10 20.45
C LYS A 345 20.08 0.59 21.85
N SER A 346 19.13 0.70 22.79
CA SER A 346 19.22 0.17 24.15
C SER A 346 18.76 -1.28 24.18
#